data_AF-A0A151X2R2-F1
#
_entry.id   AF-A0A151X2R2-F1
#
_cell.length_a   1.000
_cell.length_b   1.000
_cell.length_c   1.000
_cell.angle_alpha   90.00
_cell.angle_beta   90.00
_cell.angle_gamma   90.00
#
_symmetry.space_group_name_H-M   'P 1'
#
loop_
_entity.id
_entity.type
_entity.pdbx_description
1 polymer ?
#
loop_
_entity_poly.entity_id
_entity_poly.type
_entity_poly.pdbx_seq_one_letter_code
_entity_poly.pdbx_strand_id
1 'polypeptide(L)'
;MLDVKTKKRKVSKKTKQSWRKYIDIKDVDAFLENNRLEERLGTPFSERIDTQLFTIDKTADVTENVISKRAARLALKNKEPKCFASLKSHTCVPDPISKRNRVRTKEERMNSILGQRKVERKMKDILKLKEKEALKNRILAKVASNRPKSQEIKGDIWNSTNVLIPETITEWMSSNSIRHTLKHLGMKKRKLPLLCKKPSVLPAVEIPHPGTSYNPSYNDHQELLHNIVQKELELMKQDEHLNRVTTQMFKKISLQKRDENMMKEMLEGLPKNQTASSFKSIEEDQEENSSIIIANNKSRKNIKKTLVQKRKQREQKQAINERVLMKLEKKKISDVYKLKTLQKQIEAKERKQEILRQKRMKKRERESLMPKTLSKTKFEPIDPDFQLAEELAGNLRNCNPSNNLLKERYKSLQQRNIVAPAVIKL
;
A
#
# COMPACT_ATOMS: atom_id res chain seq x y z
N MET A 1 -68.17 -5.07 -31.52
CA MET A 1 -67.06 -5.34 -32.46
C MET A 1 -67.46 -6.53 -33.31
N LEU A 2 -67.28 -6.43 -34.63
CA LEU A 2 -67.73 -7.43 -35.60
C LEU A 2 -66.92 -8.72 -35.42
N ASP A 3 -67.55 -9.79 -34.94
CA ASP A 3 -66.97 -11.14 -34.91
C ASP A 3 -66.82 -11.64 -36.35
N VAL A 4 -65.66 -11.35 -36.94
CA VAL A 4 -65.26 -11.92 -38.23
C VAL A 4 -65.02 -13.40 -38.01
N LYS A 5 -66.02 -14.24 -38.31
CA LYS A 5 -65.87 -15.70 -38.35
C LYS A 5 -64.83 -16.07 -39.42
N THR A 6 -63.58 -16.21 -39.00
CA THR A 6 -62.52 -16.72 -39.86
C THR A 6 -62.84 -18.16 -40.27
N LYS A 7 -62.91 -18.42 -41.58
CA LYS A 7 -63.16 -19.77 -42.11
C LYS A 7 -62.05 -20.71 -41.63
N LYS A 8 -62.40 -21.71 -40.80
CA LYS A 8 -61.46 -22.73 -40.33
C LYS A 8 -60.88 -23.47 -41.54
N ARG A 9 -59.58 -23.31 -41.80
CA ARG A 9 -58.88 -24.04 -42.85
C ARG A 9 -58.84 -25.53 -42.47
N LYS A 10 -59.39 -26.40 -43.33
CA LYS A 10 -59.32 -27.86 -43.14
C LYS A 10 -57.92 -28.34 -43.50
N VAL A 11 -57.03 -28.38 -42.50
CA VAL A 11 -55.65 -28.86 -42.66
C VAL A 11 -55.48 -30.20 -41.97
N SER A 12 -54.76 -31.14 -42.61
CA SER A 12 -54.42 -32.45 -42.06
C SER A 12 -53.72 -32.32 -40.71
N LYS A 13 -54.23 -32.99 -39.67
CA LYS A 13 -53.67 -33.02 -38.31
C LYS A 13 -52.96 -34.35 -37.99
N LYS A 14 -52.40 -35.04 -38.98
CA LYS A 14 -51.78 -36.36 -38.75
C LYS A 14 -50.37 -36.28 -38.17
N THR A 15 -49.63 -35.20 -38.42
CA THR A 15 -48.20 -35.07 -38.00
C THR A 15 -48.01 -33.98 -36.96
N LYS A 16 -47.10 -34.15 -35.99
CA LYS A 16 -46.79 -33.13 -34.96
C LYS A 16 -46.44 -31.76 -35.54
N GLN A 17 -45.80 -31.73 -36.72
CA GLN A 17 -45.47 -30.49 -37.41
C GLN A 17 -46.72 -29.72 -37.88
N SER A 18 -47.74 -30.43 -38.37
CA SER A 18 -49.03 -29.81 -38.75
C SER A 18 -49.76 -29.21 -37.54
N TRP A 19 -49.69 -29.88 -36.37
CA TRP A 19 -50.25 -29.36 -35.13
C TRP A 19 -49.60 -28.04 -34.71
N ARG A 20 -48.27 -27.97 -34.73
CA ARG A 20 -47.53 -26.74 -34.36
C ARG A 20 -47.80 -25.55 -35.29
N LYS A 21 -48.06 -25.79 -36.58
CA LYS A 21 -48.20 -24.73 -37.58
C LYS A 21 -49.62 -24.18 -37.72
N TYR A 22 -50.63 -25.02 -37.54
CA TYR A 22 -52.01 -24.70 -37.92
C TYR A 22 -52.99 -24.62 -36.75
N ILE A 23 -52.54 -24.89 -35.53
CA ILE A 23 -53.33 -24.67 -34.32
C ILE A 23 -52.99 -23.27 -33.81
N ASP A 24 -54.02 -22.43 -33.70
CA ASP A 24 -53.88 -21.12 -33.11
C ASP A 24 -53.86 -21.26 -31.58
N ILE A 25 -52.71 -20.93 -30.99
CA ILE A 25 -52.48 -20.97 -29.53
C ILE A 25 -52.40 -19.53 -28.99
N LYS A 26 -52.60 -18.50 -29.83
CA LYS A 26 -52.45 -17.09 -29.44
C LYS A 26 -53.30 -16.71 -28.22
N ASP A 27 -54.49 -17.29 -28.08
CA ASP A 27 -55.35 -17.07 -26.93
C ASP A 27 -54.72 -17.60 -25.63
N VAL A 28 -54.20 -18.83 -25.67
CA VAL A 28 -53.49 -19.43 -24.53
C VAL A 28 -52.20 -18.67 -24.22
N ASP A 29 -51.45 -18.26 -25.25
CA ASP A 29 -50.23 -17.47 -25.07
C ASP A 29 -50.55 -16.09 -24.48
N ALA A 30 -51.59 -15.41 -24.96
CA ALA A 30 -52.04 -14.12 -24.43
C ALA A 30 -52.52 -14.26 -22.97
N PHE A 31 -53.25 -15.32 -22.63
CA PHE A 31 -53.64 -15.63 -21.25
C PHE A 31 -52.41 -15.85 -20.36
N LEU A 32 -51.43 -16.64 -20.81
CA LEU A 32 -50.19 -16.88 -20.06
C LEU A 32 -49.32 -15.62 -19.96
N GLU A 33 -49.29 -14.75 -20.96
CA GLU A 33 -48.62 -13.45 -20.88
C GLU A 33 -49.31 -12.51 -19.89
N ASN A 34 -50.64 -12.46 -19.89
CA ASN A 34 -51.41 -11.68 -18.93
C ASN A 34 -51.15 -12.17 -17.50
N ASN A 35 -51.17 -13.47 -17.26
CA ASN A 35 -50.85 -14.03 -15.95
C ASN A 35 -49.42 -13.66 -15.49
N ARG A 36 -48.43 -13.76 -16.38
CA ARG A 36 -47.05 -13.33 -16.08
C ARG A 36 -46.96 -11.82 -15.84
N LEU A 37 -47.77 -11.01 -16.51
CA LEU A 37 -47.84 -9.57 -16.31
C LEU A 37 -48.41 -9.27 -14.92
N GLU A 38 -49.48 -9.97 -14.53
CA GLU A 38 -50.06 -9.89 -13.18
C GLU A 38 -49.03 -10.26 -12.10
N GLU A 39 -48.32 -11.38 -12.26
CA GLU A 39 -47.23 -11.78 -11.35
C GLU A 39 -46.11 -10.73 -11.26
N ARG A 40 -45.78 -10.04 -12.36
CA ARG A 40 -44.78 -8.95 -12.36
C ARG A 40 -45.27 -7.72 -11.61
N LEU A 41 -46.55 -7.39 -11.73
CA LEU A 41 -47.20 -6.27 -11.04
C LEU A 41 -47.51 -6.59 -9.57
N GLY A 42 -47.45 -7.85 -9.16
CA GLY A 42 -47.62 -8.31 -7.78
C GLY A 42 -48.72 -9.35 -7.65
N THR A 43 -49.71 -9.07 -6.80
CA THR A 43 -50.85 -9.99 -6.59
C THR A 43 -51.78 -9.98 -7.81
N PRO A 44 -52.40 -11.13 -8.17
CA PRO A 44 -53.41 -11.21 -9.21
C PRO A 44 -54.52 -10.20 -8.99
N PHE A 45 -55.08 -9.63 -10.07
CA PHE A 45 -56.14 -8.62 -9.93
C PHE A 45 -57.38 -9.17 -9.21
N SER A 46 -57.66 -10.46 -9.37
CA SER A 46 -58.76 -11.17 -8.71
C SER A 46 -58.64 -11.25 -7.19
N GLU A 47 -57.42 -11.20 -6.64
CA GLU A 47 -57.16 -11.31 -5.19
C GLU A 47 -57.04 -9.95 -4.50
N ARG A 48 -56.96 -8.86 -5.27
CA ARG A 48 -56.86 -7.50 -4.72
C ARG A 48 -58.20 -7.06 -4.16
N ILE A 49 -58.15 -6.41 -3.00
CA ILE A 49 -59.34 -5.82 -2.37
C ILE A 49 -59.69 -4.53 -3.12
N ASP A 50 -60.98 -4.26 -3.32
CA ASP A 50 -61.48 -3.06 -4.02
C ASP A 50 -60.88 -1.75 -3.47
N THR A 51 -60.59 -1.69 -2.16
CA THR A 51 -59.96 -0.53 -1.51
C THR A 51 -58.53 -0.24 -1.99
N GLN A 52 -57.84 -1.22 -2.55
CA GLN A 52 -56.50 -1.06 -3.13
C GLN A 52 -56.56 -0.67 -4.61
N LEU A 53 -57.64 -1.05 -5.31
CA LEU A 53 -57.84 -0.79 -6.73
C LEU A 53 -58.48 0.59 -6.98
N PHE A 54 -59.41 0.97 -6.11
CA PHE A 54 -60.22 2.16 -6.27
C PHE A 54 -60.06 3.08 -5.06
N THR A 55 -59.56 4.28 -5.31
CA THR A 55 -59.64 5.39 -4.36
C THR A 55 -60.85 6.24 -4.76
N ILE A 56 -61.89 6.24 -3.94
CA ILE A 56 -63.04 7.12 -4.19
C ILE A 56 -62.70 8.50 -3.62
N ASP A 57 -62.24 9.40 -4.48
CA ASP A 57 -62.03 10.80 -4.13
C ASP A 57 -63.40 11.48 -3.91
N LYS A 58 -63.86 11.50 -2.66
CA LYS A 58 -65.12 12.14 -2.24
C LYS A 58 -64.94 13.58 -1.74
N THR A 59 -63.74 14.15 -1.80
CA THR A 59 -63.45 15.50 -1.29
C THR A 59 -62.45 16.23 -2.19
N ALA A 60 -62.74 17.47 -2.57
CA ALA A 60 -61.77 18.36 -3.21
C ALA A 60 -60.63 18.65 -2.23
N ASP A 61 -59.43 18.17 -2.56
CA ASP A 61 -58.11 18.46 -1.97
C ASP A 61 -58.10 19.22 -0.64
N VAL A 62 -58.66 18.60 0.41
CA VAL A 62 -58.29 18.95 1.77
C VAL A 62 -56.94 18.29 1.98
N THR A 63 -55.88 19.09 1.91
CA THR A 63 -54.48 18.73 2.09
C THR A 63 -54.19 18.30 3.54
N GLU A 64 -54.93 17.33 4.05
CA GLU A 64 -54.87 16.87 5.42
C GLU A 64 -54.60 15.38 5.49
N ASN A 65 -53.33 15.07 5.29
CA ASN A 65 -52.61 14.37 6.34
C ASN A 65 -51.33 15.16 6.60
N VAL A 66 -51.45 16.33 7.25
CA VAL A 66 -50.29 17.06 7.77
C VAL A 66 -49.74 16.27 8.94
N ILE A 67 -49.07 15.16 8.61
CA ILE A 67 -48.23 14.43 9.54
C ILE A 67 -47.33 15.49 10.17
N SER A 68 -47.39 15.63 11.50
CA SER A 68 -46.59 16.64 12.20
C SER A 68 -45.15 16.59 11.68
N LYS A 69 -44.49 17.74 11.48
CA LYS A 69 -43.12 17.79 10.91
C LYS A 69 -42.17 16.79 11.58
N ARG A 70 -42.40 16.51 12.87
CA ARG A 70 -41.71 15.48 13.66
C ARG A 70 -42.06 14.06 13.21
N ALA A 71 -43.34 13.71 13.09
CA ALA A 71 -43.77 12.41 12.61
C ALA A 71 -43.33 12.16 11.15
N ALA A 72 -43.34 13.19 10.29
CA ALA A 72 -42.84 13.09 8.92
C ALA A 72 -41.33 12.81 8.88
N ARG A 73 -40.55 13.50 9.74
CA ARG A 73 -39.11 13.22 9.91
C ARG A 73 -38.84 11.83 10.47
N LEU A 74 -39.66 11.34 11.40
CA LEU A 74 -39.53 9.99 11.96
C LEU A 74 -39.86 8.93 10.90
N ALA A 75 -40.93 9.13 10.13
CA ALA A 75 -41.28 8.27 9.01
C ALA A 75 -40.16 8.22 7.96
N LEU A 76 -39.57 9.37 7.62
CA LEU A 76 -38.45 9.45 6.67
C LEU A 76 -37.16 8.81 7.23
N LYS A 77 -36.92 8.89 8.54
CA LYS A 77 -35.80 8.21 9.20
C LYS A 77 -35.96 6.69 9.20
N ASN A 78 -37.19 6.20 9.34
CA ASN A 78 -37.49 4.76 9.33
C ASN A 78 -37.64 4.20 7.91
N LYS A 79 -37.92 5.05 6.91
CA LYS A 79 -37.98 4.67 5.51
C LYS A 79 -36.60 4.27 5.02
N GLU A 80 -36.54 3.18 4.25
CA GLU A 80 -35.30 2.74 3.62
C GLU A 80 -34.76 3.83 2.69
N PRO A 81 -33.45 4.13 2.73
CA PRO A 81 -32.90 5.18 1.87
C PRO A 81 -32.88 4.72 0.42
N LYS A 82 -33.04 5.69 -0.49
CA LYS A 82 -33.20 5.47 -1.93
C LYS A 82 -32.07 4.65 -2.56
N CYS A 83 -30.86 4.67 -1.99
CA CYS A 83 -29.72 3.88 -2.46
C CYS A 83 -29.94 2.36 -2.38
N PHE A 84 -30.81 1.86 -1.50
CA PHE A 84 -31.15 0.43 -1.46
C PHE A 84 -32.21 0.04 -2.50
N ALA A 85 -32.80 0.99 -3.23
CA ALA A 85 -33.80 0.67 -4.26
C ALA A 85 -33.22 -0.20 -5.39
N SER A 86 -31.93 -0.05 -5.72
CA SER A 86 -31.24 -0.88 -6.72
C SER A 86 -30.97 -2.32 -6.25
N LEU A 87 -31.08 -2.59 -4.95
CA LEU A 87 -30.89 -3.92 -4.37
C LEU A 87 -32.21 -4.70 -4.26
N LYS A 88 -33.35 -4.05 -4.51
CA LYS A 88 -34.65 -4.71 -4.62
C LYS A 88 -34.80 -5.30 -6.02
N SER A 89 -35.53 -6.40 -6.13
CA SER A 89 -35.88 -6.99 -7.42
C SER A 89 -36.65 -5.98 -8.28
N HIS A 90 -36.33 -5.92 -9.57
CA HIS A 90 -37.08 -5.09 -10.53
C HIS A 90 -38.50 -5.59 -10.77
N THR A 91 -38.77 -6.84 -10.44
CA THR A 91 -40.07 -7.51 -10.53
C THR A 91 -40.63 -7.76 -9.12
N CYS A 92 -41.96 -7.72 -8.98
CA CYS A 92 -42.64 -8.11 -7.76
C CYS A 92 -42.85 -9.64 -7.65
N VAL A 93 -42.33 -10.41 -8.62
CA VAL A 93 -42.38 -11.87 -8.63
C VAL A 93 -41.65 -12.41 -7.40
N PRO A 94 -42.28 -13.25 -6.57
CA PRO A 94 -41.62 -13.85 -5.42
C PRO A 94 -40.45 -14.74 -5.87
N ASP A 95 -39.35 -14.68 -5.13
CA ASP A 95 -38.20 -15.54 -5.40
C ASP A 95 -38.62 -17.03 -5.32
N PRO A 96 -38.36 -17.85 -6.35
CA PRO A 96 -38.78 -19.26 -6.36
C PRO A 96 -38.07 -20.10 -5.27
N ILE A 97 -36.99 -19.57 -4.70
CA ILE A 97 -36.20 -20.20 -3.65
C ILE A 97 -36.55 -19.52 -2.32
N SER A 98 -37.52 -20.09 -1.61
CA SER A 98 -38.01 -19.58 -0.31
C SER A 98 -36.93 -19.51 0.77
N LYS A 99 -35.94 -20.41 0.73
CA LYS A 99 -34.87 -20.50 1.73
C LYS A 99 -33.49 -20.54 1.06
N ARG A 100 -32.74 -19.44 1.16
CA ARG A 100 -31.31 -19.39 0.79
C ARG A 100 -30.43 -19.50 2.04
N ASN A 101 -29.27 -20.13 1.90
CA ASN A 101 -28.27 -20.15 2.96
C ASN A 101 -27.69 -18.75 3.16
N ARG A 102 -28.08 -18.04 4.22
CA ARG A 102 -27.52 -16.73 4.60
C ARG A 102 -26.53 -16.88 5.76
N VAL A 103 -25.55 -15.98 5.80
CA VAL A 103 -24.66 -15.84 6.95
C VAL A 103 -25.45 -15.32 8.16
N ARG A 104 -25.48 -16.11 9.24
CA ARG A 104 -26.14 -15.72 10.49
C ARG A 104 -25.56 -14.40 11.03
N THR A 105 -26.44 -13.52 11.47
CA THR A 105 -26.02 -12.25 12.09
C THR A 105 -25.19 -12.52 13.35
N LYS A 106 -24.45 -11.52 13.82
CA LYS A 106 -23.64 -11.67 15.03
C LYS A 106 -24.49 -12.02 16.25
N GLU A 107 -25.74 -11.54 16.27
CA GLU A 107 -26.72 -11.79 17.33
C GLU A 107 -27.26 -13.22 17.24
N GLU A 108 -27.62 -13.69 16.04
CA GLU A 108 -28.04 -15.08 15.80
C GLU A 108 -26.94 -16.12 16.08
N ARG A 109 -25.66 -15.74 15.94
CA ARG A 109 -24.50 -16.58 16.28
C ARG A 109 -24.19 -16.61 17.77
N MET A 110 -24.76 -15.72 18.57
CA MET A 110 -24.51 -15.69 20.00
C MET A 110 -25.27 -16.82 20.72
N ASN A 111 -24.61 -17.46 21.68
CA ASN A 111 -25.29 -18.39 22.58
C ASN A 111 -26.44 -17.69 23.31
N SER A 112 -27.62 -18.32 23.35
CA SER A 112 -28.84 -17.75 23.95
C SER A 112 -28.60 -17.20 25.37
N ILE A 113 -27.89 -17.96 26.21
CA ILE A 113 -27.52 -17.58 27.59
C ILE A 113 -26.68 -16.30 27.63
N LEU A 114 -25.72 -16.14 26.71
CA LEU A 114 -24.89 -14.93 26.64
C LEU A 114 -25.69 -13.73 26.12
N GLY A 115 -26.67 -13.96 25.25
CA GLY A 115 -27.63 -12.95 24.80
C GLY A 115 -28.48 -12.44 25.97
N GLN A 116 -29.11 -13.34 26.71
CA GLN A 116 -29.92 -13.04 27.90
C GLN A 116 -29.11 -12.26 28.94
N ARG A 117 -27.90 -12.72 29.30
CA ARG A 117 -27.00 -12.01 30.24
C ARG A 117 -26.63 -10.59 29.77
N LYS A 118 -26.49 -10.36 28.46
CA LYS A 118 -26.22 -9.02 27.92
C LYS A 118 -27.44 -8.11 28.05
N VAL A 119 -28.64 -8.63 27.80
CA VAL A 119 -29.89 -7.89 27.97
C VAL A 119 -30.09 -7.56 29.46
N GLU A 120 -29.91 -8.52 30.36
CA GLU A 120 -29.98 -8.31 31.80
C GLU A 120 -28.98 -7.28 32.30
N ARG A 121 -27.72 -7.31 31.81
CA ARG A 121 -26.72 -6.28 32.15
C ARG A 121 -27.14 -4.89 31.70
N LYS A 122 -27.76 -4.77 30.53
CA LYS A 122 -28.31 -3.50 30.03
C LYS A 122 -29.50 -3.04 30.85
N MET A 123 -30.41 -3.95 31.24
CA MET A 123 -31.53 -3.64 32.12
C MET A 123 -31.08 -3.18 33.52
N LYS A 124 -29.93 -3.69 33.99
CA LYS A 124 -29.29 -3.27 35.25
C LYS A 124 -28.38 -2.03 35.11
N ASP A 125 -28.40 -1.35 33.96
CA ASP A 125 -27.52 -0.20 33.63
C ASP A 125 -26.01 -0.47 33.77
N ILE A 126 -25.60 -1.74 33.71
CA ILE A 126 -24.20 -2.17 33.72
C ILE A 126 -23.65 -2.05 32.30
N LEU A 127 -23.31 -0.82 31.94
CA LEU A 127 -22.74 -0.49 30.62
C LEU A 127 -21.25 -0.78 30.55
N LYS A 128 -20.80 -1.22 29.37
CA LYS A 128 -19.36 -1.33 29.10
C LYS A 128 -18.74 0.06 29.01
N LEU A 129 -17.44 0.16 29.27
CA LEU A 129 -16.68 1.42 29.22
C LEU A 129 -16.92 2.19 27.91
N LYS A 130 -16.88 1.50 26.76
CA LYS A 130 -17.16 2.09 25.44
C LYS A 130 -18.57 2.69 25.31
N GLU A 131 -19.58 2.07 25.92
CA GLU A 131 -20.97 2.55 25.89
C GLU A 131 -21.12 3.79 26.79
N LYS A 132 -20.44 3.81 27.94
CA LYS A 132 -20.37 4.97 28.84
C LYS A 132 -19.73 6.19 28.17
N GLU A 133 -18.62 5.99 27.46
CA GLU A 133 -17.95 7.05 26.70
C GLU A 133 -18.84 7.61 25.58
N ALA A 134 -19.53 6.72 24.83
CA ALA A 134 -20.45 7.13 23.78
C ALA A 134 -21.61 7.98 24.32
N LEU A 135 -22.18 7.63 25.48
CA LEU A 135 -23.23 8.42 26.14
C LEU A 135 -22.71 9.79 26.58
N LYS A 136 -21.52 9.87 27.20
CA LYS A 136 -20.88 11.14 27.57
C LYS A 136 -20.71 12.05 26.37
N ASN A 137 -20.20 11.53 25.26
CA ASN A 137 -20.02 12.30 24.03
C ASN A 137 -21.33 12.79 23.43
N ARG A 138 -22.40 11.99 23.49
CA ARG A 138 -23.74 12.38 23.02
C ARG A 138 -24.33 13.51 23.86
N ILE A 139 -24.11 13.50 25.18
CA ILE A 139 -24.57 14.56 26.09
C ILE A 139 -23.84 15.86 25.78
N LEU A 140 -22.51 15.82 25.65
CA LEU A 140 -21.69 16.99 25.29
C LEU A 140 -22.12 17.62 23.95
N ALA A 141 -22.42 16.79 22.94
CA ALA A 141 -22.89 17.27 21.65
C ALA A 141 -24.26 18.00 21.73
N LYS A 142 -25.19 17.52 22.58
CA LYS A 142 -26.49 18.18 22.79
C LYS A 142 -26.33 19.54 23.49
N VAL A 143 -25.47 19.62 24.51
CA VAL A 143 -25.22 20.88 25.25
C VAL A 143 -24.62 21.94 24.32
N ALA A 144 -23.70 21.54 23.43
CA ALA A 144 -23.09 22.46 22.46
C ALA A 144 -24.12 23.06 21.47
N SER A 145 -25.17 22.31 21.13
CA SER A 145 -26.20 22.76 20.17
C SER A 145 -27.17 23.80 20.75
N ASN A 146 -27.23 23.98 22.08
CA ASN A 146 -28.22 24.84 22.74
C ASN A 146 -27.70 26.23 23.15
N ARG A 147 -26.53 26.66 22.66
CA ARG A 147 -26.00 28.01 22.97
C ARG A 147 -26.74 29.09 22.16
N PRO A 148 -27.12 30.23 22.77
CA PRO A 148 -27.78 31.32 22.05
C PRO A 148 -26.84 31.92 20.99
N LYS A 149 -27.40 32.31 19.83
CA LYS A 149 -26.64 32.99 18.76
C LYS A 149 -26.43 34.45 19.18
N SER A 150 -25.16 34.84 19.33
CA SER A 150 -24.70 36.14 19.84
C SER A 150 -25.10 37.34 18.98
N GLN A 151 -25.37 38.46 19.67
CA GLN A 151 -25.71 39.81 19.20
C GLN A 151 -24.85 40.39 18.06
N GLU A 152 -25.46 41.31 17.32
CA GLU A 152 -24.91 42.10 16.21
C GLU A 152 -23.70 42.95 16.61
N ILE A 153 -22.65 42.92 15.78
CA ILE A 153 -21.38 43.62 16.01
C ILE A 153 -21.42 44.97 15.28
N LYS A 154 -21.32 46.07 16.03
CA LYS A 154 -21.15 47.44 15.51
C LYS A 154 -19.67 47.82 15.61
N GLY A 155 -18.93 47.82 14.50
CA GLY A 155 -17.52 48.23 14.45
C GLY A 155 -16.94 48.27 13.03
N ASP A 156 -16.09 49.26 12.77
CA ASP A 156 -15.53 49.66 11.47
C ASP A 156 -14.47 48.67 10.90
N ILE A 157 -14.50 48.46 9.59
CA ILE A 157 -13.97 47.28 8.88
C ILE A 157 -12.57 47.50 8.31
N TRP A 158 -12.08 48.76 8.27
CA TRP A 158 -10.93 49.13 7.43
C TRP A 158 -9.62 49.45 8.16
N ASN A 159 -9.58 49.47 9.51
CA ASN A 159 -8.39 49.88 10.27
C ASN A 159 -7.61 48.76 10.99
N SER A 160 -7.98 47.49 10.85
CA SER A 160 -7.19 46.41 11.45
C SER A 160 -6.14 45.87 10.47
N THR A 161 -4.86 45.99 10.82
CA THR A 161 -3.80 45.11 10.32
C THR A 161 -4.34 43.66 10.32
N ASN A 162 -4.09 42.90 9.26
CA ASN A 162 -4.66 41.57 9.04
C ASN A 162 -4.13 40.49 10.02
N VAL A 163 -4.06 40.76 11.32
CA VAL A 163 -4.09 39.77 12.39
C VAL A 163 -5.57 39.47 12.66
N LEU A 164 -6.17 38.71 11.75
CA LEU A 164 -7.63 38.47 11.64
C LEU A 164 -8.25 37.75 12.86
N ILE A 165 -7.43 37.24 13.77
CA ILE A 165 -7.82 36.83 15.12
C ILE A 165 -6.71 37.35 16.04
N PRO A 166 -6.98 38.30 16.95
CA PRO A 166 -5.99 38.76 17.93
C PRO A 166 -5.37 37.56 18.64
N GLU A 167 -4.06 37.57 18.87
CA GLU A 167 -3.35 36.43 19.49
C GLU A 167 -3.97 36.06 20.85
N THR A 168 -4.47 37.06 21.57
CA THR A 168 -5.24 36.93 22.81
C THR A 168 -6.50 36.07 22.63
N ILE A 169 -7.19 36.15 21.49
CA ILE A 169 -8.41 35.39 21.16
C ILE A 169 -8.12 33.93 20.82
N THR A 170 -6.95 33.66 20.25
CA THR A 170 -6.49 32.30 19.98
C THR A 170 -6.08 31.52 21.23
N GLU A 171 -5.67 32.20 22.32
CA GLU A 171 -5.28 31.54 23.58
C GLU A 171 -6.47 30.97 24.36
N TRP A 172 -7.61 31.67 24.37
CA TRP A 172 -8.81 31.22 25.10
C TRP A 172 -9.81 30.41 24.26
N MET A 173 -9.72 30.45 22.92
CA MET A 173 -10.60 29.65 22.06
C MET A 173 -10.08 28.23 21.82
N SER A 174 -10.97 27.24 21.91
CA SER A 174 -10.66 25.88 21.47
C SER A 174 -10.30 25.84 19.98
N SER A 175 -9.38 24.96 19.59
CA SER A 175 -8.95 24.76 18.20
C SER A 175 -10.09 24.50 17.21
N ASN A 176 -11.21 23.94 17.68
CA ASN A 176 -12.41 23.73 16.88
C ASN A 176 -13.21 25.03 16.67
N SER A 177 -13.28 25.89 17.69
CA SER A 177 -13.91 27.22 17.59
C SER A 177 -13.14 28.10 16.60
N ILE A 178 -11.80 28.08 16.68
CA ILE A 178 -10.93 28.78 15.73
C ILE A 178 -11.14 28.28 14.30
N ARG A 179 -11.27 26.96 14.09
CA ARG A 179 -11.59 26.42 12.75
C ARG A 179 -12.97 26.84 12.25
N HIS A 180 -13.96 26.84 13.13
CA HIS A 180 -15.32 27.23 12.79
C HIS A 180 -15.40 28.71 12.41
N THR A 181 -14.83 29.60 13.22
CA THR A 181 -14.79 31.05 12.93
C THR A 181 -14.06 31.32 11.62
N LEU A 182 -12.89 30.71 11.40
CA LEU A 182 -12.15 30.83 10.14
C LEU A 182 -12.94 30.31 8.94
N LYS A 183 -13.65 29.18 9.07
CA LYS A 183 -14.49 28.64 8.00
C LYS A 183 -15.65 29.58 7.64
N HIS A 184 -16.28 30.19 8.64
CA HIS A 184 -17.38 31.14 8.45
C HIS A 184 -16.92 32.48 7.88
N LEU A 185 -15.71 32.93 8.21
CA LEU A 185 -15.06 34.09 7.60
C LEU A 185 -14.53 33.82 6.17
N GLY A 186 -14.83 32.66 5.58
CA GLY A 186 -14.34 32.26 4.25
C GLY A 186 -12.86 31.83 4.22
N MET A 187 -12.16 31.87 5.35
CA MET A 187 -10.74 31.59 5.47
C MET A 187 -10.50 30.11 5.72
N LYS A 188 -10.37 29.35 4.63
CA LYS A 188 -9.98 27.94 4.72
C LYS A 188 -8.48 27.85 5.03
N LYS A 189 -8.09 27.80 6.31
CA LYS A 189 -6.75 27.31 6.71
C LYS A 189 -6.62 25.85 6.26
N ARG A 190 -6.12 25.63 5.05
CA ARG A 190 -5.74 24.29 4.59
C ARG A 190 -4.56 23.86 5.45
N LYS A 191 -4.68 22.72 6.14
CA LYS A 191 -3.50 22.11 6.76
C LYS A 191 -2.55 21.75 5.62
N LEU A 192 -1.42 22.45 5.53
CA LEU A 192 -0.36 22.05 4.63
C LEU A 192 0.09 20.64 5.07
N PRO A 193 0.15 19.65 4.17
CA PRO A 193 0.67 18.34 4.54
C PRO A 193 2.11 18.49 5.02
N LEU A 194 2.53 17.71 6.03
CA LEU A 194 3.92 17.71 6.53
C LEU A 194 4.96 17.21 5.50
N LEU A 195 4.54 16.98 4.24
CA LEU A 195 5.35 16.46 3.15
C LEU A 195 6.01 17.56 2.29
N CYS A 196 5.92 18.83 2.67
CA CYS A 196 6.68 19.90 2.01
C CYS A 196 8.13 19.94 2.51
N LYS A 197 8.88 18.84 2.33
CA LYS A 197 10.33 18.83 2.56
C LYS A 197 11.02 19.32 1.29
N LYS A 198 12.05 20.15 1.44
CA LYS A 198 12.92 20.54 0.32
C LYS A 198 13.54 19.25 -0.29
N PRO A 199 13.56 19.13 -1.63
CA PRO A 199 14.01 17.90 -2.29
C PRO A 199 15.51 17.64 -2.15
N SER A 200 16.31 18.69 -1.96
CA SER A 200 17.76 18.66 -1.73
C SER A 200 18.19 19.66 -0.63
N VAL A 201 19.41 19.46 -0.11
CA VAL A 201 20.05 20.39 0.85
C VAL A 201 20.82 21.51 0.13
N LEU A 202 21.15 21.32 -1.15
CA LEU A 202 21.96 22.25 -1.94
C LEU A 202 21.31 23.65 -2.06
N PRO A 203 22.13 24.72 -2.06
CA PRO A 203 21.65 26.08 -2.28
C PRO A 203 21.09 26.24 -3.70
N ALA A 204 20.23 27.25 -3.89
CA ALA A 204 19.66 27.53 -5.21
C ALA A 204 20.70 28.02 -6.23
N VAL A 205 21.77 28.63 -5.74
CA VAL A 205 22.91 29.12 -6.51
C VAL A 205 24.16 28.61 -5.81
N GLU A 206 25.00 27.88 -6.52
CA GLU A 206 26.29 27.45 -6.01
C GLU A 206 27.30 28.59 -6.16
N ILE A 207 28.21 28.69 -5.21
CA ILE A 207 29.26 29.71 -5.23
C ILE A 207 30.37 29.18 -6.15
N PRO A 208 30.78 29.92 -7.19
CA PRO A 208 31.85 29.48 -8.08
C PRO A 208 33.20 29.48 -7.37
N HIS A 209 34.17 28.75 -7.93
CA HIS A 209 35.54 28.72 -7.40
C HIS A 209 36.19 30.11 -7.55
N PRO A 210 36.97 30.62 -6.58
CA PRO A 210 37.61 31.94 -6.68
C PRO A 210 38.52 32.09 -7.91
N GLY A 211 39.13 31.00 -8.35
CA GLY A 211 39.94 30.92 -9.58
C GLY A 211 39.20 31.20 -10.89
N THR A 212 37.86 31.22 -10.91
CA THR A 212 37.07 31.61 -12.09
C THR A 212 36.82 33.12 -12.16
N SER A 213 37.28 33.87 -11.15
CA SER A 213 37.14 35.32 -11.16
C SER A 213 37.97 35.91 -12.30
N TYR A 214 37.59 37.11 -12.69
CA TYR A 214 38.22 37.81 -13.79
C TYR A 214 39.71 38.17 -13.54
N ASN A 215 40.05 38.40 -12.28
CA ASN A 215 41.41 38.66 -11.84
C ASN A 215 41.68 37.83 -10.57
N PRO A 216 41.89 36.51 -10.73
CA PRO A 216 42.04 35.59 -9.61
C PRO A 216 43.43 35.72 -8.98
N SER A 217 43.54 35.32 -7.71
CA SER A 217 44.85 35.07 -7.11
C SER A 217 45.53 33.92 -7.84
N TYR A 218 46.85 33.98 -7.99
CA TYR A 218 47.64 32.94 -8.66
C TYR A 218 47.37 31.55 -8.08
N ASN A 219 47.35 31.42 -6.75
CA ASN A 219 47.12 30.14 -6.08
C ASN A 219 45.72 29.59 -6.38
N ASP A 220 44.70 30.43 -6.34
CA ASP A 220 43.31 30.03 -6.56
C ASP A 220 43.07 29.63 -8.03
N HIS A 221 43.74 30.29 -8.98
CA HIS A 221 43.71 29.93 -10.39
C HIS A 221 44.40 28.60 -10.65
N GLN A 222 45.57 28.39 -10.07
CA GLN A 222 46.29 27.12 -10.17
C GLN A 222 45.53 25.96 -9.53
N GLU A 223 44.89 26.17 -8.39
CA GLU A 223 44.04 25.16 -7.73
C GLU A 223 42.86 24.78 -8.64
N LEU A 224 42.21 25.77 -9.27
CA LEU A 224 41.16 25.52 -10.23
C LEU A 224 41.67 24.69 -11.42
N LEU A 225 42.75 25.13 -12.06
CA LEU A 225 43.35 24.42 -13.20
C LEU A 225 43.76 23.00 -12.83
N HIS A 226 44.36 22.81 -11.66
CA HIS A 226 44.74 21.49 -11.16
C HIS A 226 43.51 20.58 -11.00
N ASN A 227 42.42 21.08 -10.42
CA ASN A 227 41.17 20.33 -10.29
C ASN A 227 40.58 19.94 -11.65
N ILE A 228 40.71 20.81 -12.66
CA ILE A 228 40.23 20.56 -14.02
C ILE A 228 41.11 19.53 -14.72
N VAL A 229 42.44 19.70 -14.67
CA VAL A 229 43.41 18.75 -15.22
C VAL A 229 43.20 17.36 -14.62
N GLN A 230 42.93 17.25 -13.31
CA GLN A 230 42.63 15.96 -12.69
C GLN A 230 41.38 15.30 -13.29
N LYS A 231 40.29 16.06 -13.50
CA LYS A 231 39.06 15.54 -14.13
C LYS A 231 39.30 15.12 -15.58
N GLU A 232 40.03 15.91 -16.35
CA GLU A 232 40.40 15.59 -17.73
C GLU A 232 41.24 14.31 -17.81
N LEU A 233 42.24 14.16 -16.93
CA LEU A 233 43.04 12.94 -16.84
C LEU A 233 42.19 11.72 -16.48
N GLU A 234 41.15 11.87 -15.66
CA GLU A 234 40.20 10.78 -15.37
C GLU A 234 39.40 10.40 -16.61
N LEU A 235 38.94 11.36 -17.41
CA LEU A 235 38.23 11.11 -18.67
C LEU A 235 39.14 10.44 -19.70
N MET A 236 40.37 10.95 -19.88
CA MET A 236 41.36 10.35 -20.77
C MET A 236 41.63 8.87 -20.42
N LYS A 237 41.80 8.55 -19.13
CA LYS A 237 41.99 7.17 -18.68
C LYS A 237 40.77 6.29 -18.94
N GLN A 238 39.57 6.83 -18.79
CA GLN A 238 38.33 6.11 -19.11
C GLN A 238 38.25 5.82 -20.61
N ASP A 239 38.57 6.80 -21.45
CA ASP A 239 38.58 6.63 -22.90
C ASP A 239 39.65 5.64 -23.36
N GLU A 240 40.87 5.71 -22.82
CA GLU A 240 41.92 4.72 -23.06
C GLU A 240 41.50 3.31 -22.64
N HIS A 241 40.85 3.19 -21.48
CA HIS A 241 40.33 1.92 -21.00
C HIS A 241 39.24 1.37 -21.92
N LEU A 242 38.28 2.21 -22.33
CA LEU A 242 37.22 1.85 -23.26
C LEU A 242 37.81 1.44 -24.60
N ASN A 243 38.72 2.22 -25.16
CA ASN A 243 39.44 1.88 -26.39
C ASN A 243 40.16 0.52 -26.25
N ARG A 244 40.86 0.29 -25.14
CA ARG A 244 41.52 -1.01 -24.90
C ARG A 244 40.53 -2.16 -24.90
N VAL A 245 39.40 -2.02 -24.20
CA VAL A 245 38.39 -3.09 -24.02
C VAL A 245 37.51 -3.27 -25.26
N THR A 246 37.25 -2.22 -26.04
CA THR A 246 36.28 -2.25 -27.15
C THR A 246 36.92 -2.26 -28.53
N THR A 247 37.98 -1.51 -28.77
CA THR A 247 38.59 -1.40 -30.10
C THR A 247 39.84 -2.25 -30.22
N GLN A 248 40.72 -2.25 -29.22
CA GLN A 248 41.99 -2.99 -29.27
C GLN A 248 41.83 -4.49 -28.95
N MET A 249 40.90 -4.86 -28.07
CA MET A 249 40.64 -6.27 -27.72
C MET A 249 40.10 -7.08 -28.90
N PHE A 250 39.36 -6.44 -29.81
CA PHE A 250 38.74 -7.08 -30.95
C PHE A 250 39.60 -6.86 -32.20
N LYS A 251 40.23 -7.93 -32.70
CA LYS A 251 40.90 -7.90 -34.01
C LYS A 251 39.83 -7.71 -35.10
N LYS A 252 40.02 -6.76 -36.01
CA LYS A 252 39.19 -6.66 -37.22
C LYS A 252 39.45 -7.90 -38.08
N ILE A 253 38.47 -8.79 -38.19
CA ILE A 253 38.54 -10.01 -39.00
C ILE A 253 38.07 -9.67 -40.42
N SER A 254 38.76 -10.17 -41.45
CA SER A 254 38.31 -10.05 -42.85
C SER A 254 37.00 -10.83 -43.06
N LEU A 255 36.18 -10.41 -44.03
CA LEU A 255 34.87 -11.04 -44.30
C LEU A 255 35.00 -12.56 -44.53
N GLN A 256 35.96 -12.99 -45.36
CA GLN A 256 36.21 -14.41 -45.64
C GLN A 256 36.51 -15.23 -44.38
N LYS A 257 37.38 -14.70 -43.49
CA LYS A 257 37.77 -15.40 -42.27
C LYS A 257 36.66 -15.41 -41.21
N ARG A 258 35.75 -14.44 -41.25
CA ARG A 258 34.51 -14.45 -40.47
C ARG A 258 33.58 -15.56 -40.94
N ASP A 259 33.41 -15.72 -42.25
CA ASP A 259 32.55 -16.76 -42.83
C ASP A 259 33.11 -18.16 -42.53
N GLU A 260 34.43 -18.35 -42.63
CA GLU A 260 35.10 -19.60 -42.23
C GLU A 260 34.90 -19.94 -40.75
N ASN A 261 35.03 -18.94 -39.86
CA ASN A 261 34.78 -19.14 -38.43
C ASN A 261 33.31 -19.47 -38.15
N MET A 262 32.36 -18.81 -38.82
CA MET A 262 30.94 -19.11 -38.70
C MET A 262 30.62 -20.53 -39.19
N MET A 263 31.21 -20.95 -40.31
CA MET A 263 31.10 -22.33 -40.80
C MET A 263 31.68 -23.33 -39.78
N LYS A 264 32.81 -23.01 -39.16
CA LYS A 264 33.44 -23.85 -38.13
C LYS A 264 32.59 -23.95 -36.85
N GLU A 265 31.97 -22.86 -36.42
CA GLU A 265 31.01 -22.84 -35.29
C GLU A 265 29.75 -23.66 -35.63
N MET A 266 29.23 -23.56 -36.86
CA MET A 266 28.11 -24.41 -37.31
C MET A 266 28.45 -25.90 -37.39
N LEU A 267 29.73 -26.23 -37.60
CA LEU A 267 30.24 -27.61 -37.59
C LEU A 267 30.58 -28.12 -36.19
N GLU A 268 30.71 -27.23 -35.20
CA GLU A 268 31.00 -27.59 -33.82
C GLU A 268 29.75 -28.18 -33.16
N GLY A 269 29.83 -29.44 -32.71
CA GLY A 269 28.67 -30.20 -32.22
C GLY A 269 28.26 -31.37 -33.12
N LEU A 270 28.77 -31.43 -34.36
CA LEU A 270 28.84 -32.70 -35.07
C LEU A 270 30.07 -33.48 -34.58
N PRO A 271 29.94 -34.77 -34.22
CA PRO A 271 31.10 -35.59 -33.91
C PRO A 271 31.99 -35.60 -35.15
N LYS A 272 33.17 -34.98 -35.06
CA LYS A 272 34.26 -35.30 -35.99
C LYS A 272 34.47 -36.79 -35.84
N ASN A 273 34.15 -37.57 -36.87
CA ASN A 273 34.21 -39.03 -36.87
C ASN A 273 35.55 -39.50 -36.28
N GLN A 274 35.55 -39.74 -34.96
CA GLN A 274 36.62 -40.34 -34.19
C GLN A 274 36.17 -41.76 -33.92
N THR A 275 36.85 -42.67 -34.60
CA THR A 275 36.91 -44.09 -34.31
C THR A 275 37.06 -44.35 -32.81
N ALA A 276 36.10 -45.12 -32.29
CA ALA A 276 36.16 -46.02 -31.14
C ALA A 276 37.20 -45.73 -30.03
N SER A 277 36.72 -45.44 -28.82
CA SER A 277 36.86 -46.35 -27.65
C SER A 277 36.67 -45.64 -26.31
N SER A 278 36.08 -46.38 -25.37
CA SER A 278 36.18 -46.21 -23.91
C SER A 278 35.23 -45.25 -23.21
N PHE A 279 33.95 -45.63 -23.18
CA PHE A 279 33.11 -45.37 -22.00
C PHE A 279 33.51 -46.37 -20.90
N LYS A 280 34.20 -45.89 -19.85
CA LYS A 280 34.46 -46.67 -18.64
C LYS A 280 33.33 -46.46 -17.64
N SER A 281 32.59 -47.53 -17.41
CA SER A 281 31.73 -47.79 -16.25
C SER A 281 32.55 -47.75 -14.96
N ILE A 282 31.95 -47.20 -13.89
CA ILE A 282 32.44 -47.28 -12.51
C ILE A 282 31.31 -47.95 -11.70
N GLU A 283 31.51 -49.23 -11.39
CA GLU A 283 30.80 -50.03 -10.39
C GLU A 283 31.43 -49.73 -9.00
N GLU A 284 30.62 -49.35 -8.01
CA GLU A 284 30.13 -50.17 -6.87
C GLU A 284 31.17 -50.43 -5.78
N ASP A 285 30.78 -50.09 -4.54
CA ASP A 285 31.15 -50.83 -3.32
C ASP A 285 30.03 -50.64 -2.28
N GLN A 286 29.37 -51.75 -1.92
CA GLN A 286 28.61 -51.97 -0.68
C GLN A 286 29.64 -52.29 0.44
N GLU A 287 29.47 -52.16 1.75
CA GLU A 287 28.46 -52.57 2.74
C GLU A 287 28.76 -51.73 4.03
N GLU A 288 27.92 -51.53 5.06
CA GLU A 288 27.55 -52.53 6.06
C GLU A 288 26.45 -51.99 7.03
N ASN A 289 25.43 -52.83 7.24
CA ASN A 289 24.75 -53.15 8.50
C ASN A 289 24.37 -52.02 9.50
N SER A 290 23.15 -51.50 9.33
CA SER A 290 22.39 -50.85 10.42
C SER A 290 21.46 -51.86 11.11
N SER A 291 21.93 -52.47 12.20
CA SER A 291 21.09 -53.30 13.06
C SER A 291 20.13 -52.43 13.89
N ILE A 292 18.84 -52.53 13.57
CA ILE A 292 17.74 -51.87 14.30
C ILE A 292 17.44 -52.68 15.57
N ILE A 293 17.79 -52.13 16.74
CA ILE A 293 17.45 -52.72 18.04
C ILE A 293 15.96 -52.48 18.33
N ILE A 294 15.15 -53.53 18.18
CA ILE A 294 13.74 -53.52 18.58
C ILE A 294 13.66 -53.64 20.11
N ALA A 295 13.39 -52.52 20.77
CA ALA A 295 13.17 -52.48 22.22
C ALA A 295 11.79 -53.05 22.58
N ASN A 296 11.74 -54.33 22.95
CA ASN A 296 10.55 -54.97 23.53
C ASN A 296 10.28 -54.43 24.95
N ASN A 297 9.33 -53.49 25.06
CA ASN A 297 8.85 -52.98 26.36
C ASN A 297 7.88 -53.98 27.02
N LYS A 298 8.39 -54.85 27.88
CA LYS A 298 7.58 -55.71 28.77
C LYS A 298 6.75 -54.84 29.74
N SER A 299 5.46 -55.12 29.89
CA SER A 299 4.60 -54.44 30.86
C SER A 299 5.10 -54.69 32.29
N ARG A 300 5.50 -53.62 32.99
CA ARG A 300 5.94 -53.70 34.39
C ARG A 300 4.73 -53.89 35.32
N LYS A 301 4.67 -55.03 36.01
CA LYS A 301 3.74 -55.23 37.13
C LYS A 301 4.13 -54.31 38.30
N ASN A 302 3.17 -53.54 38.82
CA ASN A 302 3.37 -52.63 39.96
C ASN A 302 3.46 -53.41 41.28
N ILE A 303 4.65 -53.87 41.63
CA ILE A 303 4.92 -54.51 42.93
C ILE A 303 5.21 -53.42 43.96
N LYS A 304 4.55 -53.47 45.13
CA LYS A 304 4.80 -52.54 46.24
C LYS A 304 6.24 -52.72 46.74
N LYS A 305 7.03 -51.65 46.71
CA LYS A 305 8.42 -51.64 47.17
C LYS A 305 8.53 -51.85 48.68
N THR A 306 9.48 -52.67 49.11
CA THR A 306 9.80 -52.87 50.53
C THR A 306 10.43 -51.61 51.16
N LEU A 307 10.41 -51.48 52.49
CA LEU A 307 11.00 -50.32 53.19
C LEU A 307 12.50 -50.12 52.87
N VAL A 308 13.25 -51.22 52.74
CA VAL A 308 14.68 -51.21 52.36
C VAL A 308 14.86 -50.68 50.93
N GLN A 309 14.02 -51.10 49.99
CA GLN A 309 14.03 -50.59 48.61
C GLN A 309 13.68 -49.09 48.54
N LYS A 310 12.75 -48.62 49.38
CA LYS A 310 12.42 -47.19 49.50
C LYS A 310 13.59 -46.38 50.06
N ARG A 311 14.29 -46.89 51.08
CA ARG A 311 15.50 -46.25 51.64
C ARG A 311 16.62 -46.13 50.60
N LYS A 312 16.95 -47.24 49.91
CA LYS A 312 17.98 -47.27 48.86
C LYS A 312 17.62 -46.36 47.67
N GLN A 313 16.34 -46.27 47.29
CA GLN A 313 15.88 -45.34 46.26
C GLN A 313 16.01 -43.87 46.71
N ARG A 314 15.72 -43.56 47.98
CA ARG A 314 15.87 -42.20 48.52
C ARG A 314 17.32 -41.76 48.49
N GLU A 315 18.22 -42.64 48.90
CA GLU A 315 19.68 -42.44 48.87
C GLU A 315 20.20 -42.25 47.44
N GLN A 316 19.75 -43.09 46.49
CA GLN A 316 20.07 -42.90 45.07
C GLN A 316 19.57 -41.55 44.54
N LYS A 317 18.36 -41.13 44.92
CA LYS A 317 17.81 -39.83 44.51
C LYS A 317 18.60 -38.66 45.10
N GLN A 318 19.06 -38.78 46.36
CA GLN A 318 19.92 -37.80 47.01
C GLN A 318 21.28 -37.72 46.30
N ALA A 319 21.94 -38.85 46.05
CA ALA A 319 23.20 -38.89 45.31
C ALA A 319 23.09 -38.35 43.88
N ILE A 320 21.95 -38.57 43.20
CA ILE A 320 21.67 -37.96 41.89
C ILE A 320 21.54 -36.44 42.02
N ASN A 321 20.78 -35.96 43.01
CA ASN A 321 20.62 -34.52 43.24
C ASN A 321 21.95 -33.84 43.56
N GLU A 322 22.78 -34.44 44.42
CA GLU A 322 24.12 -33.95 44.74
C GLU A 322 25.02 -33.91 43.49
N ARG A 323 25.02 -34.96 42.67
CA ARG A 323 25.75 -34.96 41.39
C ARG A 323 25.25 -33.86 40.44
N VAL A 324 23.95 -33.58 40.43
CA VAL A 324 23.38 -32.49 39.63
C VAL A 324 23.83 -31.13 40.16
N LEU A 325 23.81 -30.91 41.48
CA LEU A 325 24.30 -29.69 42.10
C LEU A 325 25.79 -29.45 41.81
N MET A 326 26.63 -30.48 41.96
CA MET A 326 28.05 -30.41 41.62
C MET A 326 28.29 -30.09 40.14
N LYS A 327 27.46 -30.64 39.24
CA LYS A 327 27.51 -30.28 37.80
C LYS A 327 27.11 -28.82 37.57
N LEU A 328 26.12 -28.30 38.30
CA LEU A 328 25.71 -26.90 38.20
C LEU A 328 26.81 -25.95 38.70
N GLU A 329 27.46 -26.26 39.81
CA GLU A 329 28.59 -25.46 40.33
C GLU A 329 29.77 -25.44 39.35
N LYS A 330 30.14 -26.60 38.79
CA LYS A 330 31.14 -26.68 37.73
C LYS A 330 30.77 -25.85 36.50
N LYS A 331 29.49 -25.84 36.11
CA LYS A 331 28.99 -24.97 35.02
C LYS A 331 29.14 -23.49 35.36
N LYS A 332 28.77 -23.05 36.57
CA LYS A 332 28.94 -21.65 37.01
C LYS A 332 30.39 -21.19 36.88
N ILE A 333 31.34 -22.00 37.34
CA ILE A 333 32.78 -21.70 37.21
C ILE A 333 33.18 -21.60 35.72
N SER A 334 32.72 -22.55 34.88
CA SER A 334 32.97 -22.49 33.44
C SER A 334 32.39 -21.24 32.78
N ASP A 335 31.23 -20.78 33.24
CA ASP A 335 30.54 -19.61 32.71
C ASP A 335 31.25 -18.31 33.10
N VAL A 336 31.83 -18.23 34.31
CA VAL A 336 32.70 -17.12 34.72
C VAL A 336 33.89 -16.98 33.76
N TYR A 337 34.54 -18.09 33.37
CA TYR A 337 35.62 -18.03 32.38
C TYR A 337 35.14 -17.62 30.98
N LYS A 338 33.90 -17.97 30.59
CA LYS A 338 33.28 -17.51 29.34
C LYS A 338 32.95 -16.03 29.33
N LEU A 339 32.77 -15.38 30.49
CA LEU A 339 32.47 -13.94 30.52
C LEU A 339 33.55 -13.12 29.81
N LYS A 340 34.82 -13.48 29.97
CA LYS A 340 35.94 -12.78 29.31
C LYS A 340 35.90 -12.94 27.79
N THR A 341 35.48 -14.09 27.27
CA THR A 341 35.34 -14.30 25.82
C THR A 341 34.11 -13.58 25.29
N LEU A 342 33.00 -13.60 26.02
CA LEU A 342 31.78 -12.84 25.69
C LEU A 342 32.04 -11.33 25.66
N GLN A 343 32.78 -10.79 26.64
CA GLN A 343 33.17 -9.39 26.67
C GLN A 343 33.98 -9.01 25.43
N LYS A 344 35.02 -9.78 25.09
CA LYS A 344 35.81 -9.55 23.86
C LYS A 344 34.94 -9.61 22.60
N GLN A 345 33.97 -10.53 22.54
CA GLN A 345 33.04 -10.64 21.43
C GLN A 345 32.10 -9.43 21.34
N ILE A 346 31.62 -8.92 22.48
CA ILE A 346 30.79 -7.71 22.56
C ILE A 346 31.58 -6.50 22.09
N GLU A 347 32.79 -6.27 22.63
CA GLU A 347 33.66 -5.17 22.22
C GLU A 347 33.98 -5.21 20.71
N ALA A 348 34.29 -6.39 20.16
CA ALA A 348 34.53 -6.54 18.73
C ALA A 348 33.28 -6.23 17.88
N LYS A 349 32.09 -6.67 18.34
CA LYS A 349 30.81 -6.35 17.70
C LYS A 349 30.51 -4.86 17.74
N GLU A 350 30.72 -4.20 18.87
CA GLU A 350 30.49 -2.77 19.06
C GLU A 350 31.43 -1.94 18.17
N ARG A 351 32.74 -2.25 18.15
CA ARG A 351 33.71 -1.59 17.25
C ARG A 351 33.29 -1.71 15.79
N LYS A 352 32.86 -2.91 15.36
CA LYS A 352 32.37 -3.13 13.99
C LYS A 352 31.10 -2.32 13.72
N GLN A 353 30.16 -2.28 14.66
CA GLN A 353 28.92 -1.52 14.52
C GLN A 353 29.18 -0.02 14.43
N GLU A 354 30.12 0.51 15.21
CA GLU A 354 30.48 1.93 15.20
C GLU A 354 31.11 2.33 13.86
N ILE A 355 32.04 1.53 13.32
CA ILE A 355 32.60 1.76 11.98
C ILE A 355 31.49 1.74 10.91
N LEU A 356 30.56 0.79 10.99
CA LEU A 356 29.43 0.73 10.05
C LEU A 356 28.50 1.93 10.20
N ARG A 357 28.27 2.40 11.44
CA ARG A 357 27.47 3.60 11.73
C ARG A 357 28.12 4.83 11.12
N GLN A 358 29.41 5.04 11.33
CA GLN A 358 30.17 6.14 10.73
C GLN A 358 30.12 6.08 9.19
N LYS A 359 30.29 4.89 8.59
CA LYS A 359 30.15 4.71 7.13
C LYS A 359 28.73 5.07 6.64
N ARG A 360 27.68 4.67 7.37
CA ARG A 360 26.29 5.02 7.04
C ARG A 360 26.01 6.52 7.17
N MET A 361 26.57 7.18 8.19
CA MET A 361 26.45 8.63 8.37
C MET A 361 27.13 9.37 7.20
N LYS A 362 28.40 9.08 6.90
CA LYS A 362 29.13 9.64 5.76
C LYS A 362 28.43 9.39 4.43
N LYS A 363 27.86 8.19 4.25
CA LYS A 363 27.07 7.87 3.05
C LYS A 363 25.80 8.73 2.96
N ARG A 364 25.06 8.90 4.06
CA ARG A 364 23.86 9.74 4.09
C ARG A 364 24.15 11.21 3.81
N GLU A 365 25.26 11.73 4.34
CA GLU A 365 25.75 13.09 4.06
C GLU A 365 26.05 13.25 2.57
N ARG A 366 26.81 12.32 1.97
CA ARG A 366 27.08 12.30 0.52
C ARG A 366 25.80 12.21 -0.31
N GLU A 367 24.89 11.29 0.02
CA GLU A 367 23.61 11.11 -0.67
C GLU A 367 22.68 12.32 -0.54
N SER A 368 22.82 13.13 0.51
CA SER A 368 22.03 14.36 0.68
C SER A 368 22.49 15.51 -0.24
N LEU A 369 23.77 15.49 -0.62
CA LEU A 369 24.40 16.43 -1.56
C LEU A 369 24.29 15.95 -3.00
N MET A 370 24.36 14.64 -3.23
CA MET A 370 24.31 14.07 -4.56
C MET A 370 22.90 14.16 -5.19
N PRO A 371 22.83 14.43 -6.50
CA PRO A 371 21.56 14.41 -7.23
C PRO A 371 20.96 12.99 -7.25
N LYS A 372 19.64 12.92 -7.14
CA LYS A 372 18.89 11.66 -7.21
C LYS A 372 18.49 11.38 -8.66
N THR A 373 18.44 10.10 -9.00
CA THR A 373 17.97 9.66 -10.32
C THR A 373 16.44 9.76 -10.39
N LEU A 374 15.92 10.84 -10.97
CA LEU A 374 14.48 11.08 -11.13
C LEU A 374 13.90 10.46 -12.43
N SER A 375 14.72 10.26 -13.46
CA SER A 375 14.33 9.69 -14.75
C SER A 375 15.32 8.62 -15.20
N LYS A 376 15.09 8.01 -16.38
CA LYS A 376 15.99 7.01 -16.97
C LYS A 376 17.39 7.58 -17.23
N THR A 377 17.46 8.85 -17.61
CA THR A 377 18.71 9.56 -17.87
C THR A 377 19.38 9.95 -16.55
N LYS A 378 20.67 9.69 -16.42
CA LYS A 378 21.44 10.12 -15.26
C LYS A 378 21.72 11.63 -15.37
N PHE A 379 21.87 12.28 -14.23
CA PHE A 379 22.34 13.66 -14.21
C PHE A 379 23.83 13.68 -14.57
N GLU A 380 24.16 14.50 -15.56
CA GLU A 380 25.54 14.84 -15.91
C GLU A 380 25.80 16.26 -15.43
N PRO A 381 26.86 16.47 -14.61
CA PRO A 381 27.25 17.80 -14.18
C PRO A 381 27.64 18.67 -15.38
N ILE A 382 27.56 19.99 -15.22
CA ILE A 382 28.12 20.91 -16.19
C ILE A 382 29.64 20.98 -16.00
N ASP A 383 30.36 21.07 -17.10
CA ASP A 383 31.81 21.25 -17.06
C ASP A 383 32.14 22.60 -16.41
N PRO A 384 33.13 22.67 -15.52
CA PRO A 384 33.48 23.90 -14.85
C PRO A 384 34.09 24.88 -15.85
N ASP A 385 33.55 26.08 -15.93
CA ASP A 385 34.09 27.14 -16.79
C ASP A 385 35.38 27.71 -16.18
N PHE A 386 36.41 27.85 -17.01
CA PHE A 386 37.72 28.37 -16.62
C PHE A 386 38.35 29.14 -17.77
N GLN A 387 39.30 30.01 -17.43
CA GLN A 387 40.12 30.75 -18.39
C GLN A 387 41.56 30.27 -18.29
N LEU A 388 42.23 30.12 -19.43
CA LEU A 388 43.65 29.82 -19.47
C LEU A 388 44.48 31.04 -19.04
N ALA A 389 45.75 30.82 -18.69
CA ALA A 389 46.66 31.90 -18.30
C ALA A 389 46.80 32.99 -19.37
N GLU A 390 46.73 32.60 -20.64
CA GLU A 390 46.80 33.51 -21.81
C GLU A 390 45.52 34.32 -22.02
N GLU A 391 44.39 33.82 -21.52
CA GLU A 391 43.05 34.43 -21.70
C GLU A 391 42.68 35.40 -20.56
N LEU A 392 43.48 35.42 -19.49
CA LEU A 392 43.31 36.30 -18.34
C LEU A 392 43.74 37.73 -18.68
N ALA A 393 42.76 38.61 -18.91
CA ALA A 393 43.03 39.96 -19.43
C ALA A 393 43.26 41.06 -18.35
N GLY A 394 43.05 40.79 -17.06
CA GLY A 394 43.27 41.72 -15.93
C GLY A 394 42.37 42.97 -15.81
N ASN A 395 41.81 43.52 -16.90
CA ASN A 395 40.79 44.61 -16.97
C ASN A 395 39.37 44.23 -17.49
N LEU A 396 38.29 44.56 -16.79
CA LEU A 396 36.91 44.07 -17.09
C LEU A 396 36.43 44.32 -18.54
N ARG A 397 36.96 45.33 -19.23
CA ARG A 397 36.63 45.67 -20.62
C ARG A 397 37.00 44.58 -21.63
N ASN A 398 38.02 43.79 -21.34
CA ASN A 398 38.55 42.76 -22.25
C ASN A 398 38.13 41.35 -21.81
N CYS A 399 37.25 41.22 -20.82
CA CYS A 399 36.77 39.94 -20.32
C CYS A 399 35.79 39.32 -21.32
N ASN A 400 36.10 38.10 -21.79
CA ASN A 400 35.16 37.32 -22.60
C ASN A 400 34.16 36.61 -21.68
N PRO A 401 32.84 36.73 -21.92
CA PRO A 401 31.85 35.98 -21.17
C PRO A 401 31.91 34.51 -21.57
N SER A 402 32.19 33.63 -20.61
CA SER A 402 32.45 32.20 -20.87
C SER A 402 31.22 31.30 -20.74
N ASN A 403 30.14 31.72 -20.07
CA ASN A 403 29.10 30.79 -19.59
C ASN A 403 27.69 31.08 -20.10
N ASN A 404 26.92 30.03 -20.40
CA ASN A 404 25.48 30.13 -20.59
C ASN A 404 24.71 29.95 -19.27
N LEU A 405 24.26 31.07 -18.69
CA LEU A 405 23.51 31.09 -17.43
C LEU A 405 22.24 30.23 -17.44
N LEU A 406 21.54 30.11 -18.58
CA LEU A 406 20.33 29.29 -18.66
C LEU A 406 20.67 27.80 -18.50
N LYS A 407 21.79 27.35 -19.08
CA LYS A 407 22.29 25.97 -18.95
C LYS A 407 22.65 25.67 -17.49
N GLU A 408 23.34 26.58 -16.81
CA GLU A 408 23.66 26.47 -15.39
C GLU A 408 22.42 26.41 -14.50
N ARG A 409 21.46 27.32 -14.69
CA ARG A 409 20.22 27.34 -13.90
C ARG A 409 19.40 26.08 -14.11
N TYR A 410 19.33 25.59 -15.34
CA TYR A 410 18.66 24.34 -15.66
C TYR A 410 19.35 23.14 -14.99
N LYS A 411 20.68 23.06 -15.04
CA LYS A 411 21.47 22.01 -14.37
C LYS A 411 21.36 22.10 -12.84
N SER A 412 21.33 23.29 -12.26
CA SER A 412 21.07 23.51 -10.83
C SER A 412 19.68 23.01 -10.40
N LEU A 413 18.64 23.22 -11.22
CA LEU A 413 17.30 22.68 -10.95
C LEU A 413 17.28 21.15 -10.99
N GLN A 414 18.06 20.54 -11.89
CA GLN A 414 18.23 19.09 -11.95
C GLN A 414 19.00 18.56 -10.73
N GLN A 415 20.11 19.20 -10.37
CA GLN A 415 20.95 18.83 -9.24
C GLN A 415 20.18 18.92 -7.91
N ARG A 416 19.26 19.89 -7.80
CA ARG A 416 18.35 20.05 -6.66
C ARG A 416 17.14 19.11 -6.68
N ASN A 417 17.04 18.20 -7.65
CA ASN A 417 15.93 17.27 -7.80
C ASN A 417 14.56 17.97 -7.96
N ILE A 418 14.52 19.17 -8.55
CA ILE A 418 13.28 19.89 -8.86
C ILE A 418 12.78 19.49 -10.25
N VAL A 419 13.71 19.38 -11.20
CA VAL A 419 13.45 18.99 -12.58
C VAL A 419 14.17 17.68 -12.85
N ALA A 420 13.52 16.73 -13.52
CA ALA A 420 14.17 15.50 -13.93
C ALA A 420 15.11 15.77 -15.13
N PRO A 421 16.30 15.15 -15.21
CA PRO A 421 17.10 15.20 -16.42
C PRO A 421 16.32 14.57 -17.59
N ALA A 422 16.41 15.18 -18.76
CA ALA A 422 15.78 14.69 -19.98
C ALA A 422 16.73 14.95 -21.15
N VAL A 423 16.80 13.99 -22.06
CA VAL A 423 17.44 14.17 -23.37
C VAL A 423 16.35 14.57 -24.34
N ILE A 424 16.40 15.81 -24.82
CA ILE A 424 15.52 16.26 -25.90
C ILE A 424 16.07 15.60 -27.17
N LYS A 425 15.35 14.59 -27.68
CA LYS A 425 15.59 14.10 -29.03
C LYS A 425 14.97 15.14 -29.96
N LEU A 426 15.80 16.02 -30.50
CA LEU A 426 15.41 16.91 -31.60
C LEU A 426 15.41 16.12 -32.91
#